data_AF-A0A060SEG8-F1
#
_entry.id   AF-A0A060SEG8-F1
#
_cell.length_a   1.000
_cell.length_b   1.000
_cell.length_c   1.000
_cell.angle_alpha   90.00
_cell.angle_beta   90.00
_cell.angle_gamma   90.00
#
_symmetry.space_group_name_H-M   'P 1'
#
loop_
_entity.id
_entity.type
_entity.pdbx_description
1 polymer ?
#
loop_
_entity_poly.entity_id
_entity_poly.type
_entity_poly.pdbx_seq_one_letter_code
_entity_poly.pdbx_strand_id
1 'polypeptide(L)'
;MMACSTTNTDVDYVPLVNLFGVYFQIRDDYMNLQSTQYTDNKGFAEDVTEGKFSFPIVHGTRADTSNRQILNVLQKRPTTPTLKKHMIAYLRDHTKSFDYTIGVMDDLEAQVREEIARLGGNSRLEKIMDSLHVDRPTSPSA
;
A
#
# COMPACT_ATOMS: atom_id res chain seq x y z
N MET A 1 -11.65 11.98 18.01
CA MET A 1 -11.65 11.29 19.32
C MET A 1 -10.87 12.15 20.31
N MET A 2 -11.54 12.90 21.18
CA MET A 2 -10.92 13.84 22.14
C MET A 2 -11.69 13.90 23.48
N ALA A 3 -12.65 13.01 23.71
CA ALA A 3 -13.67 13.22 24.74
C ALA A 3 -13.20 12.98 26.19
N CYS A 4 -12.03 12.39 26.43
CA CYS A 4 -11.61 11.96 27.77
C CYS A 4 -10.16 12.33 28.16
N SER A 5 -9.47 13.17 27.40
CA SER A 5 -8.09 13.55 27.75
C SER A 5 -8.06 14.63 28.83
N THR A 6 -7.31 14.41 29.91
CA THR A 6 -7.11 15.40 31.00
C THR A 6 -5.84 16.22 30.83
N THR A 7 -5.02 15.89 29.81
CA THR A 7 -3.77 16.58 29.46
C THR A 7 -3.64 16.68 27.94
N ASN A 8 -2.80 17.58 27.42
CA ASN A 8 -2.58 17.77 25.98
C ASN A 8 -3.87 17.99 25.16
N THR A 9 -4.86 18.69 25.73
CA THR A 9 -6.17 18.95 25.09
C THR A 9 -6.09 19.90 23.90
N ASP A 10 -5.02 20.68 23.81
CA ASP A 10 -4.78 21.63 22.73
C ASP A 10 -3.89 21.06 21.61
N VAL A 11 -3.48 19.79 21.73
CA VAL A 11 -2.63 19.12 20.75
C VAL A 11 -3.51 18.40 19.73
N ASP A 12 -3.39 18.76 18.46
CA ASP A 12 -4.08 18.09 17.38
C ASP A 12 -3.30 16.87 16.87
N TYR A 13 -3.84 15.68 17.14
CA TYR A 13 -3.30 14.41 16.67
C TYR A 13 -3.96 13.90 15.39
N VAL A 14 -4.98 14.59 14.86
CA VAL A 14 -5.69 14.19 13.64
C VAL A 14 -4.74 14.04 12.45
N PRO A 15 -3.78 14.96 12.20
CA PRO A 15 -2.85 14.81 11.08
C PRO A 15 -2.02 13.53 11.18
N LEU A 16 -1.49 13.23 12.37
CA LEU A 16 -0.72 12.01 12.62
C LEU A 16 -1.54 10.74 12.35
N VAL A 17 -2.75 10.66 12.89
CA VAL A 17 -3.63 9.50 12.71
C VAL A 17 -4.04 9.33 11.26
N ASN A 18 -4.28 10.43 10.53
CA ASN A 18 -4.58 10.39 9.11
C ASN A 18 -3.41 9.84 8.30
N LEU A 19 -2.18 10.31 8.55
CA LEU A 19 -0.99 9.81 7.87
C LEU A 19 -0.80 8.30 8.09
N PHE A 20 -0.94 7.84 9.34
CA PHE A 20 -0.93 6.41 9.64
C PHE A 20 -2.03 5.66 8.87
N GLY A 21 -3.26 6.16 8.89
CA GLY A 21 -4.39 5.53 8.20
C GLY A 21 -4.13 5.35 6.70
N VAL A 22 -3.61 6.38 6.03
CA VAL A 22 -3.25 6.31 4.61
C VAL A 22 -2.11 5.32 4.37
N TYR A 23 -1.03 5.39 5.17
CA TYR A 23 0.11 4.47 5.05
C TYR A 23 -0.33 3.00 5.19
N PHE A 24 -1.11 2.69 6.23
CA PHE A 24 -1.60 1.34 6.47
C PHE A 24 -2.48 0.82 5.33
N GLN A 25 -3.38 1.65 4.80
CA GLN A 25 -4.25 1.24 3.69
C GLN A 25 -3.45 0.94 2.42
N ILE A 26 -2.47 1.79 2.08
CA ILE A 26 -1.62 1.58 0.90
C ILE A 26 -0.75 0.33 1.07
N ARG A 27 -0.22 0.11 2.29
CA ARG A 27 0.56 -1.09 2.62
C ARG A 27 -0.28 -2.36 2.45
N ASP A 28 -1.51 -2.38 2.97
CA ASP A 28 -2.41 -3.52 2.84
C ASP A 28 -2.74 -3.83 1.38
N ASP A 29 -3.09 -2.78 0.61
CA ASP A 29 -3.33 -2.84 -0.84
C ASP A 29 -2.12 -3.40 -1.60
N TYR A 30 -0.89 -3.01 -1.23
CA TYR A 30 0.35 -3.50 -1.82
C TYR A 30 0.58 -5.00 -1.50
N MET A 31 0.47 -5.37 -0.23
CA MET A 31 0.69 -6.75 0.24
C MET A 31 -0.31 -7.72 -0.38
N ASN A 32 -1.57 -7.30 -0.58
CA ASN A 32 -2.59 -8.10 -1.25
C ASN A 32 -2.18 -8.54 -2.66
N LEU A 33 -1.49 -7.65 -3.41
CA LEU A 33 -1.05 -7.91 -4.78
C LEU A 33 0.32 -8.57 -4.89
N GLN A 34 1.19 -8.38 -3.90
CA GLN A 34 2.52 -8.98 -3.87
C GLN A 34 2.51 -10.44 -3.40
N SER A 35 1.50 -10.85 -2.62
CA SER A 35 1.39 -12.20 -2.07
C SER A 35 1.63 -13.28 -3.14
N THR A 36 2.53 -14.21 -2.86
CA THR A 36 2.83 -15.30 -3.80
C THR A 36 1.72 -16.35 -3.77
N GLN A 37 1.55 -17.08 -4.87
CA GLN A 37 0.61 -18.21 -4.90
C GLN A 37 0.89 -19.31 -3.87
N TYR A 38 2.12 -19.38 -3.36
CA TYR A 38 2.56 -20.44 -2.46
C TYR A 38 2.34 -20.12 -0.98
N THR A 39 2.03 -18.87 -0.63
CA THR A 39 1.78 -18.40 0.74
C THR A 39 0.35 -18.73 1.21
N ASP A 40 -0.04 -19.99 1.06
CA ASP A 40 -1.30 -20.60 1.51
C ASP A 40 -2.50 -20.46 0.55
N ASN A 41 -3.28 -21.55 0.46
CA ASN A 41 -4.43 -21.76 -0.41
C ASN A 41 -5.66 -20.85 -0.12
N LYS A 42 -5.43 -19.63 0.40
CA LYS A 42 -6.43 -18.57 0.61
C LYS A 42 -5.87 -17.25 0.08
N GLY A 43 -6.62 -16.62 -0.82
CA GLY A 43 -6.52 -15.17 -1.02
C GLY A 43 -5.38 -14.59 -1.86
N PHE A 44 -4.90 -15.29 -2.90
CA PHE A 44 -4.02 -14.65 -3.89
C PHE A 44 -4.74 -13.52 -4.63
N ALA A 45 -4.30 -12.27 -4.39
CA ALA A 45 -4.81 -11.06 -5.03
C ALA A 45 -6.34 -11.00 -5.02
N GLU A 46 -6.92 -11.05 -3.81
CA GLU A 46 -8.37 -10.97 -3.59
C GLU A 46 -8.96 -9.68 -4.16
N ASP A 47 -8.24 -8.57 -4.04
CA ASP A 47 -8.65 -7.27 -4.61
C ASP A 47 -8.96 -7.38 -6.11
N VAL A 48 -8.20 -8.20 -6.85
CA VAL A 48 -8.43 -8.43 -8.28
C VAL A 48 -9.70 -9.24 -8.54
N THR A 49 -10.04 -10.14 -7.61
CA THR A 49 -11.26 -10.96 -7.66
C THR A 49 -12.49 -10.12 -7.34
N GLU A 50 -12.38 -9.22 -6.37
CA GLU A 50 -13.43 -8.29 -5.99
C GLU A 50 -13.64 -7.18 -7.04
N GLY A 51 -12.61 -6.94 -7.87
CA GLY A 51 -12.57 -5.81 -8.79
C GLY A 51 -12.28 -4.49 -8.07
N LYS A 52 -11.59 -4.55 -6.92
CA LYS A 52 -11.22 -3.41 -6.11
C LYS A 52 -10.13 -2.60 -6.81
N PHE A 53 -10.29 -1.28 -6.77
CA PHE A 53 -9.30 -0.33 -7.26
C PHE A 53 -8.33 0.03 -6.14
N SER A 54 -7.45 -0.92 -5.79
CA SER A 54 -6.40 -0.68 -4.81
C SER A 54 -5.32 0.26 -5.36
N PHE A 55 -4.55 0.87 -4.47
CA PHE A 55 -3.61 1.94 -4.82
C PHE A 55 -2.68 1.61 -6.02
N PRO A 56 -2.02 0.43 -6.09
CA PRO A 56 -1.16 0.09 -7.23
C PRO A 56 -1.93 -0.09 -8.55
N ILE A 57 -3.19 -0.54 -8.48
CA ILE A 57 -4.06 -0.72 -9.65
C ILE A 57 -4.51 0.63 -10.19
N VAL A 58 -4.89 1.56 -9.31
CA VAL A 58 -5.25 2.93 -9.69
C VAL A 58 -4.08 3.61 -10.39
N HIS A 59 -2.87 3.49 -9.84
CA HIS A 59 -1.66 3.99 -10.51
C HIS A 59 -1.48 3.33 -11.88
N GLY A 60 -1.50 1.99 -11.95
CA GLY A 60 -1.27 1.27 -13.21
C GLY A 60 -2.26 1.64 -14.32
N THR A 61 -3.53 1.83 -13.97
CA THR A 61 -4.59 2.24 -14.91
C THR A 61 -4.36 3.65 -15.47
N ARG A 62 -3.71 4.53 -14.70
CA ARG A 62 -3.42 5.91 -15.09
C ARG A 62 -2.06 6.07 -15.75
N ALA A 63 -1.09 5.25 -15.37
CA ALA A 63 0.27 5.25 -15.91
C ALA A 63 0.30 4.83 -17.38
N ASP A 64 -0.60 3.93 -17.81
CA ASP A 64 -0.80 3.60 -19.21
C ASP A 64 -2.28 3.59 -19.57
N THR A 65 -2.74 4.70 -20.15
CA THR A 65 -4.13 4.88 -20.59
C THR A 65 -4.43 4.25 -21.95
N SER A 66 -3.39 3.81 -22.68
CA SER A 66 -3.53 3.17 -23.99
C SER A 66 -3.91 1.69 -23.88
N ASN A 67 -3.50 1.03 -22.78
CA ASN A 67 -3.79 -0.37 -22.53
C ASN A 67 -4.91 -0.56 -21.50
N ARG A 68 -6.01 -1.16 -21.94
CA ARG A 68 -7.18 -1.45 -21.10
C ARG A 68 -7.09 -2.79 -20.34
N GLN A 69 -5.95 -3.47 -20.37
CA GLN A 69 -5.78 -4.80 -19.77
C GLN A 69 -6.17 -4.83 -18.29
N ILE A 70 -5.71 -3.87 -17.48
CA ILE A 70 -6.02 -3.82 -16.04
C ILE A 70 -7.54 -3.72 -15.82
N LEU A 71 -8.19 -2.79 -16.52
CA LEU A 71 -9.64 -2.60 -16.45
C LEU A 71 -10.42 -3.85 -16.91
N ASN A 72 -9.99 -4.46 -18.01
CA ASN A 72 -10.64 -5.65 -18.56
C ASN A 72 -10.50 -6.86 -17.61
N VAL A 73 -9.36 -7.01 -16.94
CA VAL A 73 -9.16 -8.07 -15.94
C VAL A 73 -10.02 -7.82 -14.72
N LEU A 74 -10.04 -6.59 -14.16
CA LEU A 74 -10.87 -6.27 -13.00
C LEU A 74 -12.37 -6.45 -13.26
N GLN A 75 -12.86 -6.07 -14.44
CA GLN A 75 -14.26 -6.27 -14.81
C GLN A 75 -14.66 -7.75 -14.86
N LYS A 76 -13.71 -8.63 -15.23
CA LYS A 76 -13.95 -10.08 -15.31
C LYS A 76 -13.92 -10.77 -13.95
N ARG A 77 -13.46 -10.10 -12.89
CA ARG A 77 -13.38 -10.65 -11.52
C ARG A 77 -12.84 -12.08 -11.50
N PRO A 78 -11.64 -12.31 -12.08
CA PRO A 78 -11.17 -13.66 -12.34
C PRO A 78 -10.91 -14.39 -11.03
N THR A 79 -11.43 -15.61 -10.93
CA THR A 79 -11.06 -16.55 -9.86
C THR A 79 -9.79 -17.31 -10.20
N THR A 80 -9.47 -17.44 -11.49
CA THR A 80 -8.30 -18.20 -11.96
C THR A 80 -6.99 -17.42 -11.74
N PRO A 81 -5.94 -18.09 -11.26
CA PRO A 81 -4.70 -17.38 -10.93
C PRO A 81 -3.91 -16.84 -12.14
N THR A 82 -4.14 -17.37 -13.35
CA THR A 82 -3.41 -16.98 -14.57
C THR A 82 -3.65 -15.53 -14.96
N LEU A 83 -4.90 -15.08 -14.97
CA LEU A 83 -5.24 -13.69 -15.32
C LEU A 83 -4.74 -12.70 -14.27
N LYS A 84 -4.83 -13.08 -12.98
CA LYS A 84 -4.29 -12.31 -11.87
C LYS A 84 -2.77 -12.13 -12.01
N LYS A 85 -2.04 -13.22 -12.26
CA LYS A 85 -0.58 -13.19 -12.51
C LYS A 85 -0.21 -12.28 -13.66
N HIS A 86 -0.95 -12.36 -14.78
CA HIS A 86 -0.67 -11.55 -15.95
C HIS A 86 -0.88 -10.05 -15.68
N MET A 87 -1.96 -9.69 -14.98
CA MET A 87 -2.19 -8.30 -14.56
C MET A 87 -1.14 -7.81 -13.56
N ILE A 88 -0.77 -8.62 -12.57
CA ILE A 88 0.26 -8.28 -11.57
C ILE A 88 1.63 -8.09 -12.23
N ALA A 89 1.99 -8.96 -13.18
CA ALA A 89 3.22 -8.80 -13.97
C ALA A 89 3.19 -7.49 -14.77
N TYR A 90 2.04 -7.13 -15.36
CA TYR A 90 1.89 -5.84 -16.04
C TYR A 90 2.12 -4.65 -15.11
N LEU A 91 1.49 -4.69 -13.92
CA LEU A 91 1.63 -3.64 -12.89
C LEU A 91 3.08 -3.48 -12.41
N ARG A 92 3.78 -4.60 -12.21
CA ARG A 92 5.16 -4.60 -11.74
C ARG A 92 6.14 -4.20 -12.84
N ASP A 93 6.05 -4.85 -13.99
CA ASP A 93 7.13 -4.87 -14.98
C ASP A 93 6.97 -3.74 -16.01
N HIS A 94 5.72 -3.38 -16.37
CA HIS A 94 5.42 -2.37 -17.38
C HIS A 94 5.10 -1.00 -16.78
N THR A 95 4.08 -0.89 -15.92
CA THR A 95 3.67 0.41 -15.35
C THR A 95 4.47 0.83 -14.13
N LYS A 96 5.37 -0.03 -13.63
CA LYS A 96 6.19 0.19 -12.42
C LYS A 96 5.37 0.61 -11.20
N SER A 97 4.12 0.15 -11.10
CA SER A 97 3.19 0.55 -10.05
C SER A 97 3.62 0.09 -8.67
N PHE A 98 4.34 -1.02 -8.56
CA PHE A 98 4.87 -1.50 -7.29
C PHE A 98 6.00 -0.60 -6.79
N ASP A 99 6.93 -0.24 -7.67
CA ASP A 99 8.02 0.68 -7.33
C ASP A 99 7.47 2.07 -6.94
N TYR A 100 6.48 2.56 -7.69
CA TYR A 100 5.77 3.80 -7.36
C TYR A 100 5.09 3.72 -5.99
N THR A 101 4.42 2.61 -5.69
CA THR A 101 3.72 2.42 -4.41
C THR A 101 4.68 2.43 -3.24
N ILE A 102 5.82 1.72 -3.34
CA ILE A 102 6.86 1.75 -2.31
C ILE A 102 7.41 3.16 -2.13
N GLY A 103 7.69 3.89 -3.22
CA GLY A 103 8.15 5.27 -3.15
C GLY A 103 7.19 6.19 -2.38
N VAL A 104 5.88 6.07 -2.65
CA VAL A 104 4.85 6.83 -1.91
C VAL A 104 4.79 6.41 -0.44
N MET A 105 4.98 5.11 -0.14
CA MET A 105 5.04 4.63 1.24
C MET A 105 6.25 5.18 1.99
N ASP A 106 7.43 5.24 1.34
CA ASP A 106 8.64 5.83 1.92
C ASP A 106 8.41 7.32 2.27
N ASP A 107 7.77 8.07 1.36
CA ASP A 107 7.44 9.49 1.59
C ASP A 107 6.41 9.67 2.73
N LEU A 108 5.42 8.77 2.83
CA LEU A 108 4.44 8.79 3.92
C LEU A 108 5.07 8.41 5.25
N GLU A 109 5.97 7.43 5.27
CA GLU A 109 6.71 7.02 6.46
C GLU A 109 7.55 8.19 6.99
N ALA A 110 8.26 8.90 6.11
CA ALA A 110 9.03 10.09 6.47
C ALA A 110 8.12 11.17 7.10
N GLN A 111 6.96 11.45 6.50
CA GLN A 111 5.98 12.40 7.04
C GLN A 111 5.45 11.96 8.41
N VAL A 112 5.18 10.67 8.62
CA VAL A 112 4.74 10.16 9.92
C VAL A 112 5.83 10.37 10.97
N ARG A 113 7.10 10.06 10.65
CA ARG A 113 8.22 10.25 11.58
C ARG A 113 8.44 11.72 11.94
N GLU A 114 8.35 12.60 10.95
CA GLU A 114 8.42 14.05 11.17
C GLU A 114 7.27 14.53 12.08
N GLU A 115 6.05 14.05 11.85
CA GLU A 115 4.89 14.41 12.64
C GLU A 115 4.97 13.87 14.08
N ILE A 116 5.49 12.65 14.28
CA ILE A 116 5.79 12.11 15.61
C ILE A 116 6.80 13.02 16.33
N ALA A 117 7.88 13.41 15.66
CA ALA A 117 8.89 14.29 16.23
C ALA A 117 8.30 15.67 16.58
N ARG A 118 7.47 16.24 15.70
CA ARG A 118 6.76 17.52 15.92
C ARG A 118 5.88 17.50 17.16
N LEU A 119 5.26 16.36 17.46
CA LEU A 119 4.39 16.15 18.61
C LEU A 119 5.14 15.78 19.91
N GLY A 120 6.46 15.86 19.92
CA GLY A 120 7.30 15.61 21.10
C GLY A 120 7.93 14.22 21.15
N GLY A 121 7.82 13.43 20.07
CA GLY A 121 8.44 12.12 19.93
C GLY A 121 7.68 10.99 20.62
N ASN A 122 7.78 9.78 20.05
CA ASN A 122 7.21 8.59 20.67
C ASN A 122 7.90 7.32 20.16
N SER A 123 8.85 6.82 20.96
CA SER A 123 9.64 5.62 20.63
C SER A 123 8.81 4.35 20.38
N ARG A 124 7.59 4.26 20.92
CA ARG A 124 6.70 3.12 20.65
C ARG A 124 6.07 3.24 19.26
N LEU A 125 5.64 4.43 18.86
CA LEU A 125 5.08 4.67 17.53
C LEU A 125 6.14 4.52 16.44
N GLU A 126 7.36 5.00 16.70
CA GLU A 126 8.50 4.80 15.79
C GLU A 126 8.78 3.31 15.57
N LYS A 127 8.80 2.49 16.65
CA LYS A 127 8.97 1.03 16.52
C LYS A 127 7.83 0.34 15.78
N ILE A 128 6.60 0.84 15.93
CA ILE A 128 5.47 0.34 15.13
C ILE A 128 5.74 0.64 13.66
N MET A 129 6.20 1.84 13.33
CA MET A 129 6.54 2.19 11.96
C MET A 129 7.69 1.33 11.40
N ASP A 130 8.75 1.09 12.19
CA ASP A 130 9.85 0.19 11.82
C ASP A 130 9.34 -1.22 11.49
N SER A 131 8.37 -1.72 12.26
CA SER A 131 7.79 -3.05 12.07
C SER A 131 6.89 -3.15 10.83
N LEU A 132 6.41 -2.01 10.34
CA LEU A 132 5.51 -1.91 9.19
C LEU A 132 6.23 -1.48 7.92
N HIS A 133 7.51 -1.11 8.02
CA HIS A 133 8.35 -0.82 6.88
C HIS A 133 8.31 -1.97 5.87
N VAL A 134 8.32 -1.62 4.59
CA VAL A 134 8.30 -2.59 3.49
C VAL A 134 9.62 -2.47 2.76
N ASP A 135 10.46 -3.48 2.90
CA ASP A 135 11.75 -3.51 2.20
C ASP A 135 11.54 -3.45 0.69
N ARG A 136 12.33 -2.61 0.03
CA ARG A 136 12.40 -2.63 -1.43
C ARG A 136 12.95 -4.00 -1.86
N PRO A 137 12.25 -4.75 -2.73
CA PRO A 137 12.80 -5.98 -3.27
C PRO A 137 14.11 -5.65 -3.97
N THR A 138 15.21 -6.21 -3.45
CA THR A 138 16.53 -6.05 -4.07
C THR A 138 16.46 -6.58 -5.49
N SER A 139 16.74 -5.72 -6.45
CA SER A 139 16.92 -6.15 -7.84
C SER A 139 18.01 -7.24 -7.81
N PRO A 140 17.79 -8.43 -8.41
CA PRO A 140 18.89 -9.37 -8.56
C PRO A 140 19.99 -8.63 -9.33
N SER A 141 21.17 -8.53 -8.73
CA SER A 141 22.35 -7.97 -9.39
C SER A 141 22.52 -8.66 -10.73
N ALA A 142 22.55 -7.87 -11.80
CA ALA A 142 22.83 -8.33 -13.15
C ALA A 142 24.16 -9.10 -13.22
#